data_AF-A0A517QZ67-F1
#
_entry.id   AF-A0A517QZ67-F1
#
_cell.length_a   1.000
_cell.length_b   1.000
_cell.length_c   1.000
_cell.angle_alpha   90.00
_cell.angle_beta   90.00
_cell.angle_gamma   90.00
#
_symmetry.space_group_name_H-M   'P 1'
#
loop_
_entity.id
_entity.type
_entity.pdbx_description
1 polymer ?
#
loop_
_entity_poly.entity_id
_entity_poly.type
_entity_poly.pdbx_seq_one_letter_code
_entity_poly.pdbx_strand_id
1 'polypeptide(L)'
;MNLTPNHNGVRQNCVRRLTQVAWLTLLLPLLVLSTINRAKADDEPLTLTGRWQRQANEEEDAKRAEAIKEAVRNVPRPFQSQAAQKLQKATSPSPVLNIDDQRTQITLTFNEESVTLPTDGTTKTLSGKAGRGSITARRKDGRLQVSMQGQSGSRTTEYLLSRDGQYLATDITMSVQALKTPIRYRVIYRRQ
;
A
#
# COMPACT_ATOMS: atom_id res chain seq x y z
N MET A 1 -36.55 -0.38 -41.18
CA MET A 1 -37.99 -0.08 -41.06
C MET A 1 -38.29 0.13 -39.59
N ASN A 2 -38.96 1.16 -39.11
CA ASN A 2 -39.46 2.41 -39.67
C ASN A 2 -39.87 3.29 -38.45
N LEU A 3 -39.59 4.58 -38.55
CA LEU A 3 -40.43 5.72 -38.13
C LEU A 3 -40.77 5.92 -36.63
N THR A 4 -40.17 6.98 -36.08
CA THR A 4 -40.72 8.00 -35.16
C THR A 4 -42.16 8.46 -35.52
N PRO A 5 -42.76 9.49 -34.86
CA PRO A 5 -43.00 9.81 -33.44
C PRO A 5 -44.53 10.08 -33.23
N ASN A 6 -44.95 10.73 -32.14
CA ASN A 6 -45.66 12.04 -32.16
C ASN A 6 -46.82 12.26 -31.13
N HIS A 7 -46.74 13.45 -30.50
CA HIS A 7 -47.75 14.44 -30.09
C HIS A 7 -49.07 14.16 -29.33
N ASN A 8 -49.17 14.93 -28.23
CA ASN A 8 -50.20 15.94 -27.86
C ASN A 8 -51.66 15.56 -27.53
N GLY A 9 -52.17 16.28 -26.52
CA GLY A 9 -53.59 16.63 -26.31
C GLY A 9 -53.97 16.45 -24.84
N VAL A 10 -53.91 17.44 -23.95
CA VAL A 10 -54.78 18.65 -23.81
C VAL A 10 -56.28 18.36 -23.88
N ARG A 11 -56.97 18.53 -22.74
CA ARG A 11 -58.29 19.21 -22.51
C ARG A 11 -58.69 19.01 -21.03
N GLN A 12 -58.68 20.04 -20.19
CA GLN A 12 -59.75 21.01 -19.90
C GLN A 12 -61.05 20.39 -19.34
N ASN A 13 -61.35 20.70 -18.07
CA ASN A 13 -62.68 20.91 -17.45
C ASN A 13 -62.42 21.66 -16.12
N CYS A 14 -62.72 22.95 -15.94
CA CYS A 14 -63.99 23.68 -15.88
C CYS A 14 -64.64 23.69 -14.47
N VAL A 15 -65.03 24.91 -14.04
CA VAL A 15 -65.98 25.26 -12.94
C VAL A 15 -65.35 25.25 -11.52
N ARG A 16 -65.44 26.25 -10.60
CA ARG A 16 -66.47 27.25 -10.26
C ARG A 16 -65.85 28.42 -9.45
N ARG A 17 -66.46 29.60 -9.54
CA ARG A 17 -66.20 30.86 -8.79
C ARG A 17 -66.53 30.75 -7.29
N LEU A 18 -65.88 31.59 -6.45
CA LEU A 18 -66.47 32.54 -5.46
C LEU A 18 -65.33 33.05 -4.51
N THR A 19 -64.85 34.29 -4.64
CA THR A 19 -65.17 35.54 -3.88
C THR A 19 -64.63 35.65 -2.44
N GLN A 20 -64.10 36.85 -2.14
CA GLN A 20 -63.87 37.52 -0.85
C GLN A 20 -62.47 37.39 -0.20
N VAL A 21 -61.63 38.44 -0.28
CA VAL A 21 -61.47 39.60 0.67
C VAL A 21 -60.72 39.14 1.93
N ALA A 22 -59.39 39.20 1.93
CA ALA A 22 -58.55 40.30 2.44
C ALA A 22 -58.26 40.19 3.96
N TRP A 23 -57.10 40.73 4.33
CA TRP A 23 -56.60 41.12 5.67
C TRP A 23 -55.48 40.27 6.30
N LEU A 24 -54.31 40.91 6.32
CA LEU A 24 -53.31 41.03 7.39
C LEU A 24 -52.45 39.83 7.81
N THR A 25 -51.26 39.82 7.22
CA THR A 25 -49.94 39.77 7.88
C THR A 25 -49.86 39.28 9.35
N LEU A 26 -49.39 38.05 9.50
CA LEU A 26 -48.58 37.60 10.65
C LEU A 26 -47.69 36.43 10.19
N LEU A 27 -46.51 36.74 9.65
CA LEU A 27 -45.48 35.76 9.31
C LEU A 27 -44.53 35.61 10.52
N LEU A 28 -44.77 34.58 11.33
CA LEU A 28 -43.74 33.99 12.19
C LEU A 28 -42.83 33.11 11.33
N PRO A 29 -41.52 33.38 11.21
CA PRO A 29 -40.60 32.36 10.72
C PRO A 29 -40.35 31.35 11.84
N LEU A 30 -40.94 30.17 11.72
CA LEU A 30 -40.48 28.96 12.41
C LEU A 30 -39.03 28.71 11.95
N LEU A 31 -38.05 29.09 12.77
CA LEU A 31 -36.67 28.66 12.62
C LEU A 31 -36.59 27.17 12.98
N VAL A 32 -36.76 26.33 11.97
CA VAL A 32 -36.39 24.91 12.04
C VAL A 32 -34.86 24.87 12.10
N LEU A 33 -34.30 24.80 13.32
CA LEU A 33 -32.90 24.41 13.52
C LEU A 33 -32.75 22.97 13.01
N SER A 34 -32.35 22.82 11.75
CA SER A 34 -31.80 21.56 11.26
C SER A 34 -30.49 21.33 12.01
N THR A 35 -30.52 20.49 13.04
CA THR A 35 -29.31 19.91 13.63
C THR A 35 -28.63 19.08 12.55
N ILE A 36 -27.65 19.69 11.88
CA ILE A 36 -26.75 18.99 10.98
C ILE A 36 -25.92 18.06 11.86
N ASN A 37 -26.40 16.82 12.02
CA ASN A 37 -25.59 15.70 12.49
C ASN A 37 -24.49 15.50 11.44
N ARG A 38 -23.39 16.24 11.61
CA ARG A 38 -22.14 16.02 10.90
C ARG A 38 -21.60 14.70 11.45
N ALA A 39 -22.01 13.59 10.84
CA ALA A 39 -21.39 12.31 11.07
C ALA A 39 -19.89 12.51 10.90
N LYS A 40 -19.12 12.37 11.99
CA LYS A 40 -17.68 12.17 11.89
C LYS A 40 -17.55 10.89 11.10
N ALA A 41 -17.10 10.99 9.85
CA ALA A 41 -16.53 9.84 9.18
C ALA A 41 -15.42 9.36 10.13
N ASP A 42 -15.60 8.18 10.71
CA ASP A 42 -14.54 7.51 11.44
C ASP A 42 -13.41 7.34 10.43
N ASP A 43 -12.34 8.13 10.61
CA ASP A 43 -11.10 7.99 9.86
C ASP A 43 -10.57 6.59 10.20
N GLU A 44 -10.92 5.61 9.37
CA GLU A 44 -10.36 4.28 9.53
C GLU A 44 -8.84 4.42 9.45
N PRO A 45 -8.10 3.95 10.48
CA PRO A 45 -6.67 4.17 10.52
C PRO A 45 -6.05 3.46 9.32
N LEU A 46 -5.26 4.21 8.54
CA LEU A 46 -4.60 3.71 7.35
C LEU A 46 -3.85 2.40 7.65
N THR A 47 -4.22 1.35 6.93
CA THR A 47 -3.61 0.03 7.06
C THR A 47 -2.69 -0.26 5.88
N LEU A 48 -1.70 -1.13 6.11
CA LEU A 48 -0.85 -1.65 5.04
C LEU A 48 -1.61 -2.63 4.12
N THR A 49 -2.81 -3.08 4.52
CA THR A 49 -3.62 -4.04 3.78
C THR A 49 -3.89 -3.55 2.37
N GLY A 50 -3.58 -4.38 1.38
CA GLY A 50 -3.83 -4.07 -0.02
C GLY A 50 -2.95 -4.84 -0.97
N ARG A 51 -3.26 -4.69 -2.26
CA ARG A 51 -2.40 -5.09 -3.37
C ARG A 51 -1.55 -3.91 -3.80
N TRP A 52 -0.25 -4.13 -3.88
CA TRP A 52 0.75 -3.11 -4.13
C TRP A 52 1.48 -3.44 -5.43
N GLN A 53 1.36 -2.57 -6.42
CA GLN A 53 2.04 -2.70 -7.71
C GLN A 53 3.31 -1.85 -7.70
N ARG A 54 4.46 -2.48 -7.96
CA ARG A 54 5.74 -1.77 -8.06
C ARG A 54 5.64 -0.70 -9.15
N GLN A 55 6.06 0.51 -8.83
CA GLN A 55 6.27 1.55 -9.84
C GLN A 55 7.66 1.34 -10.45
N ALA A 56 7.72 1.20 -11.78
CA ALA A 56 9.01 1.17 -12.47
C ALA A 56 9.67 2.55 -12.28
N ASN A 57 10.90 2.55 -11.76
CA ASN A 57 11.66 3.75 -11.49
C ASN A 57 13.13 3.49 -11.82
N GLU A 58 13.59 4.06 -12.93
CA GLU A 58 14.95 3.90 -13.44
C GLU A 58 15.99 4.40 -12.44
N GLU A 59 15.69 5.46 -11.69
CA GLU A 59 16.59 6.00 -10.68
C GLU A 59 16.79 5.02 -9.51
N GLU A 60 15.70 4.39 -9.04
CA GLU A 60 15.77 3.37 -7.99
C GLU A 60 16.54 2.13 -8.47
N ASP A 61 16.31 1.71 -9.71
CA ASP A 61 17.00 0.58 -10.33
C ASP A 61 18.51 0.86 -10.50
N ALA A 62 18.88 2.07 -10.94
CA ALA A 62 20.27 2.51 -11.06
C ALA A 62 20.96 2.58 -9.69
N LYS A 63 20.30 3.15 -8.67
CA LYS A 63 20.83 3.18 -7.29
C LYS A 63 21.06 1.78 -6.72
N ARG A 64 20.14 0.84 -6.97
CA ARG A 64 20.33 -0.56 -6.57
C ARG A 64 21.52 -1.19 -7.28
N ALA A 65 21.65 -0.98 -8.59
CA ALA A 65 22.77 -1.52 -9.37
C ALA A 65 24.13 -0.98 -8.87
N GLU A 66 24.22 0.32 -8.57
CA GLU A 66 25.45 0.91 -8.03
C GLU A 66 25.75 0.39 -6.62
N ALA A 67 24.74 0.22 -5.76
CA ALA A 67 24.94 -0.37 -4.43
C ALA A 67 25.49 -1.82 -4.50
N ILE A 68 25.04 -2.61 -5.49
CA ILE A 68 25.57 -3.96 -5.73
C ILE A 68 27.02 -3.89 -6.21
N LYS A 69 27.31 -3.03 -7.19
CA LYS A 69 28.67 -2.83 -7.73
C LYS A 69 29.64 -2.45 -6.62
N GLU A 70 29.23 -1.54 -5.72
CA GLU A 70 30.03 -1.14 -4.58
C GLU A 70 30.24 -2.31 -3.59
N ALA A 71 29.18 -3.04 -3.27
CA ALA A 71 29.27 -4.16 -2.34
C ALA A 71 30.24 -5.26 -2.83
N VAL A 72 30.32 -5.50 -4.15
CA VAL A 72 31.23 -6.49 -4.73
C VAL A 72 32.64 -5.98 -5.02
N ARG A 73 32.93 -4.69 -4.82
CA ARG A 73 34.25 -4.09 -5.13
C ARG A 73 35.41 -4.81 -4.43
N ASN A 74 35.14 -5.34 -3.23
CA ASN A 74 36.12 -6.06 -2.41
C ASN A 74 36.17 -7.58 -2.67
N VAL A 75 35.33 -8.11 -3.57
CA VAL A 75 35.40 -9.50 -4.02
C VAL A 75 36.57 -9.63 -5.00
N PRO A 76 37.34 -10.74 -5.01
CA PRO A 76 38.40 -10.93 -6.00
C PRO A 76 37.86 -10.81 -7.43
N ARG A 77 38.57 -10.06 -8.29
CA ARG A 77 38.16 -9.74 -9.67
C ARG A 77 37.53 -10.88 -10.47
N PRO A 78 38.09 -12.11 -10.51
CA PRO A 78 37.48 -13.19 -11.30
C PRO A 78 36.06 -13.57 -10.85
N PHE A 79 35.65 -13.25 -9.61
CA PHE A 79 34.33 -13.58 -9.07
C PHE A 79 33.36 -12.39 -8.99
N GLN A 80 33.81 -11.16 -9.29
CA GLN A 80 32.98 -9.95 -9.13
C GLN A 80 31.71 -9.99 -9.97
N SER A 81 31.82 -10.38 -11.25
CA SER A 81 30.67 -10.46 -12.17
C SER A 81 29.63 -11.48 -11.69
N GLN A 82 30.09 -12.67 -11.28
CA GLN A 82 29.20 -13.71 -10.76
C GLN A 82 28.53 -13.29 -9.44
N ALA A 83 29.28 -12.63 -8.54
CA ALA A 83 28.74 -12.09 -7.30
C ALA A 83 27.67 -11.03 -7.58
N ALA A 84 27.94 -10.09 -8.50
CA ALA A 84 27.00 -9.05 -8.90
C ALA A 84 25.71 -9.65 -9.48
N GLN A 85 25.80 -10.65 -10.38
CA GLN A 85 24.63 -11.31 -10.95
C GLN A 85 23.78 -12.02 -9.89
N LYS A 86 24.42 -12.73 -8.95
CA LYS A 86 23.72 -13.39 -7.83
C LYS A 86 22.99 -12.36 -6.97
N LEU A 87 23.63 -11.25 -6.64
CA LEU A 87 23.05 -10.18 -5.84
C LEU A 87 21.93 -9.46 -6.59
N GLN A 88 22.08 -9.22 -7.90
CA GLN A 88 21.01 -8.67 -8.73
C GLN A 88 19.76 -9.55 -8.65
N LYS A 89 19.90 -10.86 -8.84
CA LYS A 89 18.78 -11.81 -8.75
C LYS A 89 18.16 -11.82 -7.34
N ALA A 90 18.97 -11.79 -6.29
CA ALA A 90 18.50 -11.84 -4.91
C ALA A 90 17.84 -10.54 -4.42
N THR A 91 18.16 -9.41 -5.05
CA THR A 91 17.65 -8.07 -4.68
C THR A 91 16.58 -7.54 -5.64
N SER A 92 16.29 -8.25 -6.73
CA SER A 92 15.19 -7.95 -7.64
C SER A 92 13.87 -7.80 -6.87
N PRO A 93 13.25 -6.62 -6.88
CA PRO A 93 11.97 -6.42 -6.20
C PRO A 93 10.86 -7.22 -6.86
N SER A 94 9.93 -7.75 -6.07
CA SER A 94 8.73 -8.38 -6.63
C SER A 94 7.87 -7.33 -7.33
N PRO A 95 7.30 -7.61 -8.53
CA PRO A 95 6.41 -6.69 -9.23
C PRO A 95 5.13 -6.39 -8.45
N VAL A 96 4.62 -7.38 -7.70
CA VAL A 96 3.39 -7.29 -6.91
C VAL A 96 3.66 -7.75 -5.50
N LEU A 97 3.19 -6.98 -4.53
CA LEU A 97 3.21 -7.32 -3.12
C LEU A 97 1.77 -7.29 -2.60
N ASN A 98 1.29 -8.38 -2.02
CA ASN A 98 0.02 -8.35 -1.29
C ASN A 98 0.32 -8.35 0.20
N ILE A 99 -0.39 -7.49 0.93
CA ILE A 99 -0.28 -7.38 2.38
C ILE A 99 -1.68 -7.54 2.96
N ASP A 100 -1.82 -8.42 3.95
CA ASP A 100 -2.97 -8.45 4.86
C ASP A 100 -2.49 -8.07 6.26
N ASP A 101 -2.90 -6.89 6.73
CA ASP A 101 -2.51 -6.31 8.00
C ASP A 101 -3.66 -6.32 9.02
N GLN A 102 -3.52 -7.17 10.03
CA GLN A 102 -4.48 -7.33 11.13
C GLN A 102 -3.97 -6.69 12.46
N ARG A 103 -3.02 -5.76 12.39
CA ARG A 103 -2.34 -5.05 13.51
C ARG A 103 -1.55 -5.90 14.51
N THR A 104 -1.98 -7.10 14.85
CA THR A 104 -1.21 -8.03 15.69
C THR A 104 -0.46 -9.04 14.83
N GLN A 105 -0.93 -9.25 13.61
CA GLN A 105 -0.43 -10.20 12.64
C GLN A 105 -0.35 -9.54 11.26
N ILE A 106 0.63 -9.95 10.48
CA ILE A 106 0.83 -9.51 9.09
C ILE A 106 1.02 -10.73 8.21
N THR A 107 0.34 -10.78 7.08
CA THR A 107 0.64 -11.74 6.00
C THR A 107 1.22 -10.97 4.82
N LEU A 108 2.40 -11.38 4.39
CA LEU A 108 3.11 -10.82 3.24
C LEU A 108 3.15 -11.88 2.15
N THR A 109 2.64 -11.54 0.97
CA THR A 109 2.68 -12.42 -0.20
C THR A 109 3.48 -11.79 -1.31
N PHE A 110 4.53 -12.48 -1.74
CA PHE A 110 5.42 -12.10 -2.84
C PHE A 110 5.70 -13.31 -3.72
N ASN A 111 5.62 -13.16 -5.05
CA ASN A 111 5.91 -14.25 -6.01
C ASN A 111 5.20 -15.59 -5.67
N GLU A 112 3.92 -15.54 -5.30
CA GLU A 112 3.09 -16.72 -4.90
C GLU A 112 3.47 -17.38 -3.55
N GLU A 113 4.55 -16.93 -2.91
CA GLU A 113 4.92 -17.35 -1.55
C GLU A 113 4.28 -16.41 -0.53
N SER A 114 3.72 -16.98 0.55
CA SER A 114 3.12 -16.21 1.64
C SER A 114 3.80 -16.52 2.97
N VAL A 115 4.04 -15.48 3.76
CA VAL A 115 4.55 -15.61 5.12
C VAL A 115 3.70 -14.80 6.09
N THR A 116 3.28 -15.47 7.17
CA THR A 116 2.44 -14.85 8.19
C THR A 116 3.20 -14.74 9.51
N LEU A 117 3.30 -13.52 10.03
CA LEU A 117 4.13 -13.17 11.17
C LEU A 117 3.32 -12.42 12.24
N PRO A 118 3.48 -12.76 13.53
CA PRO A 118 3.10 -11.85 14.59
C PRO A 118 3.99 -10.60 14.53
N THR A 119 3.42 -9.45 14.88
CA THR A 119 4.08 -8.14 14.78
C THR A 119 4.57 -7.60 16.13
N ASP A 120 4.57 -8.46 17.15
CA ASP A 120 5.08 -8.23 18.50
C ASP A 120 6.59 -8.48 18.62
N GLY A 121 7.23 -8.93 17.54
CA GLY A 121 8.64 -9.27 17.52
C GLY A 121 8.99 -10.71 17.84
N THR A 122 8.00 -11.58 17.96
CA THR A 122 8.19 -13.02 18.08
C THR A 122 8.94 -13.56 16.87
N THR A 123 9.95 -14.39 17.14
CA THR A 123 10.78 -15.00 16.09
C THR A 123 10.14 -16.28 15.59
N LYS A 124 10.00 -16.41 14.27
CA LYS A 124 9.63 -17.65 13.60
C LYS A 124 10.83 -18.24 12.87
N THR A 125 10.97 -19.55 12.93
CA THR A 125 11.95 -20.28 12.12
C THR A 125 11.34 -20.64 10.77
N LEU A 126 12.07 -20.37 9.69
CA LEU A 126 11.72 -20.76 8.34
C LEU A 126 12.72 -21.81 7.84
N SER A 127 12.24 -22.77 7.06
CA SER A 127 13.09 -23.70 6.31
C SER A 127 12.58 -23.77 4.88
N GLY A 128 13.47 -23.60 3.90
CA GLY A 128 13.12 -23.63 2.49
C GLY A 128 14.33 -23.94 1.61
N LYS A 129 14.21 -23.71 0.29
CA LYS A 129 15.29 -23.97 -0.67
C LYS A 129 16.58 -23.20 -0.37
N ALA A 130 16.46 -22.05 0.30
CA ALA A 130 17.58 -21.21 0.73
C ALA A 130 18.20 -21.65 2.09
N GLY A 131 17.73 -22.76 2.66
CA GLY A 131 18.18 -23.27 3.96
C GLY A 131 17.25 -22.88 5.11
N ARG A 132 17.78 -22.99 6.34
CA ARG A 132 17.10 -22.60 7.57
C ARG A 132 17.46 -21.17 7.94
N GLY A 133 16.47 -20.42 8.41
CA GLY A 133 16.65 -19.07 8.92
C GLY A 133 15.58 -18.70 9.93
N SER A 134 15.65 -17.47 10.43
CA SER A 134 14.63 -16.89 11.28
C SER A 134 14.07 -15.61 10.68
N ILE A 135 12.84 -15.28 11.05
CA ILE A 135 12.14 -14.09 10.62
C ILE A 135 11.38 -13.49 11.80
N THR A 136 11.35 -12.17 11.87
CA THR A 136 10.63 -11.39 12.88
C THR A 136 9.92 -10.21 12.20
N ALA A 137 8.79 -9.79 12.75
CA ALA A 137 8.12 -8.55 12.36
C ALA A 137 7.83 -7.72 13.61
N ARG A 138 8.06 -6.40 13.54
CA ARG A 138 7.80 -5.45 14.62
C ARG A 138 7.26 -4.14 14.06
N ARG A 139 6.31 -3.53 14.76
CA ARG A 139 5.96 -2.12 14.51
C ARG A 139 6.84 -1.21 15.34
N LYS A 140 7.43 -0.19 14.71
CA LYS A 140 8.24 0.83 15.37
C LYS A 140 8.12 2.14 14.61
N ASP A 141 7.87 3.25 15.32
CA ASP A 141 7.85 4.60 14.76
C ASP A 141 6.93 4.77 13.54
N GLY A 142 5.75 4.13 13.56
CA GLY A 142 4.78 4.16 12.46
C GLY A 142 5.16 3.31 11.24
N ARG A 143 6.16 2.44 11.37
CA ARG A 143 6.65 1.55 10.31
C ARG A 143 6.48 0.10 10.72
N LEU A 144 6.29 -0.77 9.73
CA LEU A 144 6.46 -2.21 9.92
C LEU A 144 7.90 -2.57 9.52
N GLN A 145 8.66 -3.14 10.44
CA GLN A 145 10.00 -3.67 10.17
C GLN A 145 9.93 -5.20 10.15
N VAL A 146 10.45 -5.81 9.09
CA VAL A 146 10.59 -7.26 8.96
C VAL A 146 12.07 -7.59 8.82
N SER A 147 12.58 -8.41 9.75
CA SER A 147 13.98 -8.81 9.76
C SER A 147 14.10 -10.31 9.58
N MET A 148 14.95 -10.72 8.63
CA MET A 148 15.28 -12.10 8.31
C MET A 148 16.77 -12.34 8.58
N GLN A 149 17.07 -13.46 9.24
CA GLN A 149 18.43 -13.93 9.48
C GLN A 149 18.58 -15.34 8.86
N GLY A 150 19.49 -15.46 7.89
CA GLY A 150 19.89 -16.75 7.34
C GLY A 150 21.30 -17.15 7.80
N GLN A 151 21.80 -18.27 7.28
CA GLN A 151 23.13 -18.77 7.59
C GLN A 151 24.25 -17.84 7.10
N SER A 152 24.08 -17.23 5.93
CA SER A 152 25.14 -16.45 5.25
C SER A 152 24.89 -14.95 5.25
N GLY A 153 23.86 -14.46 5.94
CA GLY A 153 23.51 -13.05 5.91
C GLY A 153 22.15 -12.73 6.53
N SER A 154 21.79 -11.47 6.47
CA SER A 154 20.54 -10.91 7.00
C SER A 154 19.91 -9.94 6.01
N ARG A 155 18.60 -9.75 6.16
CA ARG A 155 17.83 -8.75 5.43
C ARG A 155 16.84 -8.09 6.37
N THR A 156 16.82 -6.76 6.38
CA THR A 156 15.80 -5.97 7.03
C THR A 156 15.03 -5.19 5.97
N THR A 157 13.70 -5.27 6.03
CA THR A 157 12.79 -4.52 5.17
C THR A 157 11.91 -3.65 6.06
N GLU A 158 11.89 -2.35 5.83
CA GLU A 158 10.96 -1.42 6.48
C GLU A 158 9.88 -1.01 5.50
N TYR A 159 8.63 -1.13 5.90
CA TYR A 159 7.45 -0.73 5.14
C TYR A 159 6.92 0.58 5.70
N LEU A 160 6.85 1.59 4.82
CA LEU A 160 6.35 2.93 5.14
C LEU A 160 5.17 3.26 4.23
N LEU A 161 4.01 3.47 4.85
CA LEU A 161 2.81 3.92 4.16
C LEU A 161 2.85 5.44 4.00
N SER A 162 2.52 5.95 2.81
CA SER A 162 2.32 7.38 2.59
C SER A 162 1.11 7.88 3.38
N ARG A 163 1.07 9.19 3.66
CA ARG A 163 -0.02 9.81 4.44
C ARG A 163 -1.39 9.71 3.79
N ASP A 164 -1.44 9.55 2.47
CA ASP A 164 -2.66 9.38 1.68
C ASP A 164 -3.02 7.89 1.45
N GLY A 165 -2.20 6.97 1.98
CA GLY A 165 -2.36 5.53 1.79
C GLY A 165 -2.12 5.01 0.37
N GLN A 166 -1.75 5.87 -0.59
CA GLN A 166 -1.65 5.50 -2.00
C GLN A 166 -0.32 4.84 -2.38
N TYR A 167 0.73 5.10 -1.61
CA TYR A 167 2.08 4.62 -1.87
C TYR A 167 2.65 3.88 -0.67
N LEU A 168 3.42 2.84 -0.97
CA LEU A 168 4.17 2.09 0.00
C LEU A 168 5.64 2.12 -0.40
N ALA A 169 6.46 2.77 0.43
CA ALA A 169 7.91 2.70 0.31
C ALA A 169 8.42 1.49 1.09
N THR A 170 9.32 0.74 0.47
CA THR A 170 10.04 -0.35 1.13
C THR A 170 11.52 -0.02 1.15
N ASP A 171 12.09 0.12 2.34
CA ASP A 171 13.52 0.34 2.54
C ASP A 171 14.17 -0.99 2.89
N ILE A 172 15.10 -1.45 2.06
CA ILE A 172 15.75 -2.74 2.22
C ILE A 172 17.22 -2.54 2.54
N THR A 173 17.66 -3.18 3.62
CA THR A 173 19.08 -3.36 3.95
C THR A 173 19.40 -4.84 3.95
N MET A 174 20.41 -5.26 3.20
CA MET A 174 20.87 -6.64 3.13
C MET A 174 22.36 -6.71 3.47
N SER A 175 22.70 -7.59 4.41
CA SER A 175 24.09 -7.86 4.79
C SER A 175 24.42 -9.31 4.46
N VAL A 176 25.53 -9.56 3.79
CA VAL A 176 26.00 -10.90 3.44
C VAL A 176 27.40 -11.04 3.99
N GLN A 177 27.70 -12.14 4.70
CA GLN A 177 28.99 -12.32 5.39
C GLN A 177 30.19 -12.22 4.44
N ALA A 178 30.02 -12.64 3.18
CA ALA A 178 31.07 -12.56 2.15
C ALA A 178 31.32 -11.13 1.63
N LEU A 179 30.49 -10.15 2.00
CA LEU A 179 30.59 -8.76 1.56
C LEU A 179 30.95 -7.87 2.75
N LYS A 180 31.86 -6.91 2.52
CA LYS A 180 32.23 -5.92 3.56
C LYS A 180 31.19 -4.83 3.75
N THR A 181 30.43 -4.53 2.70
CA THR A 181 29.48 -3.42 2.67
C THR A 181 28.06 -3.98 2.51
N PRO A 182 27.09 -3.57 3.35
CA PRO A 182 25.69 -3.94 3.16
C PRO A 182 25.11 -3.24 1.92
N ILE A 183 24.19 -3.92 1.24
CA ILE A 183 23.43 -3.34 0.14
C ILE A 183 22.21 -2.64 0.71
N ARG A 184 21.96 -1.41 0.27
CA ARG A 184 20.80 -0.61 0.66
C ARG A 184 20.09 -0.08 -0.57
N TYR A 185 18.77 -0.22 -0.61
CA TYR A 185 17.96 0.31 -1.70
C TYR A 185 16.51 0.51 -1.25
N ARG A 186 15.79 1.36 -1.99
CA ARG A 186 14.37 1.63 -1.81
C ARG A 186 13.59 1.12 -3.00
N VAL A 187 12.36 0.68 -2.76
CA VAL A 187 11.39 0.36 -3.81
C VAL A 187 10.06 1.02 -3.47
N ILE A 188 9.47 1.71 -4.45
CA ILE A 188 8.14 2.31 -4.31
C ILE A 188 7.07 1.43 -4.99
N TYR A 189 5.98 1.23 -4.25
CA TYR A 189 4.78 0.58 -4.73
C TYR A 189 3.60 1.56 -4.69
N ARG A 190 2.66 1.39 -5.60
CA ARG A 190 1.36 2.08 -5.62
C ARG A 190 0.26 1.08 -5.31
N ARG A 191 -0.71 1.50 -4.51
CA ARG A 191 -1.92 0.72 -4.22
C ARG A 191 -2.70 0.46 -5.53
N GLN A 192 -3.28 -0.73 -5.65
CA GLN A 192 -4.20 -1.11 -6.72
C GLN A 192 -5.64 -1.13 -6.22
#